data_AF-A0A4Q6DUX8-F1
#
_entry.id   AF-A0A4Q6DUX8-F1
#
_cell.length_a   1.000
_cell.length_b   1.000
_cell.length_c   1.000
_cell.angle_alpha   90.00
_cell.angle_beta   90.00
_cell.angle_gamma   90.00
#
_symmetry.space_group_name_H-M   'P 1'
#
loop_
_entity.id
_entity.type
_entity.pdbx_description
1 polymer ?
#
loop_
_entity_poly.entity_id
_entity_poly.type
_entity_poly.pdbx_seq_one_letter_code
_entity_poly.pdbx_strand_id
1 'polypeptide(L)'
;TINNGVTKVDLRLEPADAVFVIFKNKAVKMDVKVPVKTENTLTTLNGDWTINFQKDRGAPASVKINDLNSLTENTNTGVKYFSGTANYIKSINAPAQWFKKGMATWLDLGDVKNLAEVVVNGKSVGIIWKKPFRADISSALKPGKNTLEVKVTNLWVNRIIGDAQPDVTQKYTYTTWDFYNAKSPLLPSGLLGPVKIVAVK
;
A
#
# COMPACT_ATOMS: atom_id res chain seq x y z
N THR A 1 -15.01 -19.71 23.32
CA THR A 1 -15.78 -20.51 24.30
C THR A 1 -14.89 -20.93 25.46
N ILE A 2 -15.40 -20.95 26.68
CA ILE A 2 -14.74 -21.44 27.89
C ILE A 2 -15.43 -22.76 28.27
N ASN A 3 -14.68 -23.84 28.32
CA ASN A 3 -15.21 -25.15 28.71
C ASN A 3 -14.08 -25.98 29.34
N ASN A 4 -14.38 -26.72 30.41
CA ASN A 4 -13.45 -27.62 31.12
C ASN A 4 -12.09 -26.97 31.43
N GLY A 5 -12.10 -25.75 31.98
CA GLY A 5 -10.88 -25.02 32.34
C GLY A 5 -10.05 -24.46 31.18
N VAL A 6 -10.52 -24.61 29.93
CA VAL A 6 -9.81 -24.16 28.71
C VAL A 6 -10.64 -23.08 28.01
N THR A 7 -9.96 -22.03 27.53
CA THR A 7 -10.55 -21.05 26.61
C THR A 7 -10.11 -21.31 25.19
N LYS A 8 -11.07 -21.54 24.29
CA LYS A 8 -10.85 -21.65 22.84
C LYS A 8 -11.16 -20.32 22.17
N VAL A 9 -10.24 -19.85 21.33
CA VAL A 9 -10.33 -18.62 20.54
C VAL A 9 -9.97 -18.95 19.09
N ASP A 10 -10.88 -18.70 18.17
CA ASP A 10 -10.61 -18.84 16.74
C ASP A 10 -9.89 -17.59 16.25
N LEU A 11 -8.68 -17.77 15.72
CA LEU A 11 -7.85 -16.71 15.18
C LEU A 11 -7.58 -16.96 13.70
N ARG A 12 -7.73 -15.90 12.90
CA ARG A 12 -7.25 -15.87 11.51
C ARG A 12 -5.97 -15.05 11.49
N LEU A 13 -4.88 -15.67 11.06
CA LEU A 13 -3.57 -15.03 10.90
C LEU A 13 -3.18 -15.08 9.42
N GLU A 14 -2.83 -13.94 8.88
CA GLU A 14 -2.22 -13.80 7.56
C GLU A 14 -0.69 -14.02 7.67
N PRO A 15 0.03 -14.24 6.56
CA PRO A 15 1.47 -14.41 6.59
C PRO A 15 2.19 -13.27 7.32
N ALA A 16 3.10 -13.63 8.22
CA ALA A 16 3.84 -12.70 9.09
C ALA A 16 2.99 -11.87 10.06
N ASP A 17 1.76 -12.31 10.38
CA ASP A 17 1.03 -11.79 11.53
C ASP A 17 1.64 -12.23 12.87
N ALA A 18 1.58 -11.33 13.85
CA ALA A 18 1.80 -11.62 15.25
C ALA A 18 0.71 -10.91 16.06
N VAL A 19 0.09 -11.61 17.00
CA VAL A 19 -1.01 -11.08 17.82
C VAL A 19 -0.80 -11.40 19.29
N PHE A 20 -1.31 -10.53 20.17
CA PHE A 20 -1.38 -10.78 21.59
C PHE A 20 -2.81 -11.18 21.98
N VAL A 21 -2.96 -12.34 22.62
CA VAL A 21 -4.23 -12.77 23.20
C VAL A 21 -4.18 -12.48 24.71
N ILE A 22 -4.91 -11.45 25.14
CA ILE A 22 -4.80 -10.91 26.50
C ILE A 22 -6.03 -11.32 27.33
N PHE A 23 -5.80 -12.08 28.40
CA PHE A 23 -6.80 -12.42 29.40
C PHE A 23 -6.60 -11.56 30.66
N LYS A 24 -7.30 -10.42 30.74
CA LYS A 24 -7.13 -9.46 31.85
C LYS A 24 -8.26 -9.49 32.87
N ASN A 25 -9.51 -9.53 32.41
CA ASN A 25 -10.70 -9.40 33.27
C ASN A 25 -11.43 -10.74 33.41
N LYS A 26 -12.17 -10.92 34.50
CA LYS A 26 -13.04 -12.08 34.70
C LYS A 26 -14.11 -12.14 33.61
N ALA A 27 -14.26 -13.31 32.99
CA ALA A 27 -15.29 -13.52 31.97
C ALA A 27 -16.70 -13.43 32.57
N VAL A 28 -17.58 -12.66 31.94
CA VAL A 28 -19.01 -12.55 32.31
C VAL A 28 -19.90 -13.52 31.51
N LYS A 29 -19.36 -14.11 30.44
CA LYS A 29 -20.02 -15.11 29.58
C LYS A 29 -19.04 -16.23 29.28
N MET A 30 -19.56 -17.46 29.23
CA MET A 30 -18.77 -18.65 28.89
C MET A 30 -18.62 -18.84 27.38
N ASP A 31 -19.51 -18.27 26.58
CA ASP A 31 -19.41 -18.30 25.12
C ASP A 31 -19.72 -16.93 24.52
N VAL A 32 -18.93 -16.56 23.52
CA VAL A 32 -19.09 -15.33 22.75
C VAL A 32 -18.78 -15.68 21.30
N LYS A 33 -19.79 -15.56 20.44
CA LYS A 33 -19.61 -15.59 18.99
C LYS A 33 -19.40 -14.18 18.50
N VAL A 34 -18.21 -13.90 17.99
CA VAL A 34 -17.92 -12.64 17.31
C VAL A 34 -18.46 -12.75 15.87
N PRO A 35 -19.24 -11.77 15.39
CA PRO A 35 -19.69 -11.76 14.01
C PRO A 35 -18.50 -11.82 13.04
N VAL A 36 -18.59 -12.69 12.04
CA VAL A 36 -17.60 -12.74 10.96
C VAL A 36 -17.72 -11.46 10.15
N LYS A 37 -16.61 -10.76 9.96
CA LYS A 37 -16.57 -9.58 9.09
C LYS A 37 -16.87 -9.98 7.66
N THR A 38 -17.77 -9.25 7.03
CA THR A 38 -18.12 -9.40 5.61
C THR A 38 -17.52 -8.25 4.81
N GLU A 39 -16.95 -8.59 3.66
CA GLU A 39 -16.30 -7.62 2.77
C GLU A 39 -17.03 -7.59 1.43
N ASN A 40 -17.31 -6.37 0.94
CA ASN A 40 -17.87 -6.16 -0.40
C ASN A 40 -17.06 -5.11 -1.14
N THR A 41 -16.57 -5.43 -2.34
CA THR A 41 -15.88 -4.45 -3.18
C THR A 41 -16.88 -3.41 -3.67
N LEU A 42 -16.62 -2.13 -3.37
CA LEU A 42 -17.43 -1.01 -3.81
C LEU A 42 -17.01 -0.51 -5.19
N THR A 43 -15.69 -0.44 -5.44
CA THR A 43 -15.13 -0.11 -6.75
C THR A 43 -13.65 -0.50 -6.84
N THR A 44 -13.15 -0.61 -8.07
CA THR A 44 -11.71 -0.73 -8.38
C THR A 44 -11.22 0.58 -9.02
N LEU A 45 -10.10 1.11 -8.54
CA LEU A 45 -9.56 2.42 -8.94
C LEU A 45 -8.61 2.29 -10.14
N ASN A 46 -9.20 2.07 -11.32
CA ASN A 46 -8.46 2.00 -12.60
C ASN A 46 -8.15 3.41 -13.16
N GLY A 47 -7.24 3.48 -14.15
CA GLY A 47 -7.02 4.70 -14.96
C GLY A 47 -6.23 5.81 -14.26
N ASP A 48 -6.00 6.91 -14.97
CA ASP A 48 -5.62 8.27 -14.54
C ASP A 48 -5.00 8.42 -13.15
N TRP A 49 -3.80 7.88 -12.96
CA TRP A 49 -2.94 8.19 -11.82
C TRP A 49 -1.87 9.19 -12.26
N THR A 50 -1.59 10.15 -11.38
CA THR A 50 -0.38 10.98 -11.49
C THR A 50 0.62 10.48 -10.47
N ILE A 51 1.87 10.25 -10.88
CA ILE A 51 2.95 9.90 -9.96
C ILE A 51 3.86 11.10 -9.85
N ASN A 52 4.06 11.61 -8.63
CA ASN A 52 5.11 12.57 -8.32
C ASN A 52 6.28 11.84 -7.67
N PHE A 53 7.49 12.00 -8.20
CA PHE A 53 8.67 11.33 -7.66
C PHE A 53 9.42 12.21 -6.68
N GLN A 54 10.05 11.59 -5.69
CA GLN A 54 11.01 12.27 -4.83
C GLN A 54 12.09 12.94 -5.68
N LYS A 55 12.37 14.21 -5.38
CA LYS A 55 13.42 15.00 -6.04
C LYS A 55 14.79 14.34 -5.90
N ASP A 56 15.68 14.61 -6.86
CA ASP A 56 17.08 14.20 -6.84
C ASP A 56 17.29 12.68 -6.78
N ARG A 57 16.40 11.93 -7.45
CA ARG A 57 16.43 10.45 -7.58
C ARG A 57 16.52 9.94 -9.03
N GLY A 58 16.72 10.84 -9.99
CA GLY A 58 16.85 10.51 -11.41
C GLY A 58 15.56 10.24 -12.18
N ALA A 59 14.42 10.17 -11.50
CA ALA A 59 13.11 10.20 -12.13
C ALA A 59 12.71 11.65 -12.51
N PRO A 60 11.82 11.83 -13.50
CA PRO A 60 11.18 13.13 -13.75
C PRO A 60 10.37 13.58 -12.53
N ALA A 61 10.01 14.86 -12.46
CA ALA A 61 9.18 15.38 -11.38
C ALA A 61 7.82 14.67 -11.29
N SER A 62 7.17 14.42 -12.43
CA SER A 62 5.94 13.65 -12.48
C SER A 62 5.73 12.91 -13.80
N VAL A 63 4.87 11.88 -13.76
CA VAL A 63 4.33 11.20 -14.93
C VAL A 63 2.84 10.91 -14.74
N LYS A 64 2.11 10.75 -15.84
CA LYS A 64 0.74 10.19 -15.83
C LYS A 64 0.79 8.75 -16.30
N ILE A 65 0.03 7.88 -15.63
CA ILE A 65 -0.14 6.48 -16.03
C ILE A 65 -1.63 6.12 -16.00
N ASN A 66 -2.03 5.24 -16.91
CA ASN A 66 -3.41 4.73 -16.96
C ASN A 66 -3.54 3.37 -16.29
N ASP A 67 -2.46 2.59 -16.27
CA ASP A 67 -2.44 1.26 -15.66
C ASP A 67 -1.34 1.19 -14.60
N LEU A 68 -1.71 0.65 -13.44
CA LEU A 68 -0.78 0.35 -12.36
C LEU A 68 -0.02 -0.93 -12.73
N ASN A 69 1.29 -0.80 -12.91
CA ASN A 69 2.23 -1.89 -13.16
C ASN A 69 3.53 -1.61 -12.40
N SER A 70 4.51 -2.50 -12.50
CA SER A 70 5.79 -2.20 -11.87
C SER A 70 6.46 -1.01 -12.54
N LEU A 71 7.04 -0.09 -11.75
CA LEU A 71 7.81 1.04 -12.27
C LEU A 71 8.96 0.58 -13.18
N THR A 72 9.49 -0.63 -12.96
CA THR A 72 10.57 -1.23 -13.75
C THR A 72 10.20 -1.54 -15.20
N GLU A 73 8.90 -1.56 -15.52
CA GLU A 73 8.37 -1.78 -16.86
C GLU A 73 8.26 -0.47 -17.67
N ASN A 74 8.51 0.68 -17.03
CA ASN A 74 8.45 1.97 -17.71
C ASN A 74 9.61 2.13 -18.71
N THR A 75 9.34 2.77 -19.85
CA THR A 75 10.37 3.06 -20.87
C THR A 75 11.27 4.23 -20.49
N ASN A 76 10.81 5.14 -19.63
CA ASN A 76 11.65 6.18 -19.05
C ASN A 76 12.62 5.56 -18.04
N THR A 77 13.92 5.66 -18.33
CA THR A 77 14.98 5.05 -17.51
C THR A 77 15.02 5.60 -16.09
N GLY A 78 14.70 6.88 -15.90
CA GLY A 78 14.58 7.51 -14.58
C GLY A 78 13.50 6.87 -13.72
N VAL A 79 12.35 6.53 -14.32
CA VAL A 79 11.24 5.81 -13.66
C VAL A 79 11.58 4.34 -13.46
N LYS A 80 12.11 3.68 -14.49
CA LYS A 80 12.50 2.26 -14.47
C LYS A 80 13.46 1.91 -13.33
N TYR A 81 14.46 2.76 -13.14
CA TYR A 81 15.49 2.59 -12.12
C TYR A 81 15.23 3.46 -10.87
N PHE A 82 14.00 3.94 -10.67
CA PHE A 82 13.69 4.78 -9.52
C PHE A 82 13.87 4.03 -8.20
N SER A 83 14.54 4.67 -7.25
CA SER A 83 14.50 4.29 -5.83
C SER A 83 14.23 5.52 -4.95
N GLY A 84 13.31 5.37 -4.00
CA GLY A 84 12.81 6.44 -3.14
C GLY A 84 11.31 6.36 -2.95
N THR A 85 10.68 7.50 -2.67
CA THR A 85 9.23 7.61 -2.50
C THR A 85 8.55 8.14 -3.78
N ALA A 86 7.65 7.35 -4.36
CA ALA A 86 6.77 7.74 -5.45
C ALA A 86 5.35 7.99 -4.92
N ASN A 87 4.82 9.20 -5.09
CA ASN A 87 3.49 9.58 -4.64
C ASN A 87 2.46 9.42 -5.76
N TYR A 88 1.61 8.40 -5.65
CA TYR A 88 0.53 8.11 -6.59
C TYR A 88 -0.72 8.88 -6.19
N ILE A 89 -1.21 9.74 -7.06
CA ILE A 89 -2.31 10.68 -6.78
C ILE A 89 -3.48 10.37 -7.70
N LYS A 90 -4.68 10.28 -7.12
CA LYS A 90 -5.94 10.10 -7.86
C LYS A 90 -7.09 10.86 -7.20
N SER A 91 -7.94 11.47 -8.03
CA SER A 91 -9.24 11.98 -7.58
C SER A 91 -10.27 10.86 -7.62
N ILE A 92 -10.99 10.65 -6.52
CA ILE A 92 -12.08 9.68 -6.43
C ILE A 92 -13.40 10.38 -6.08
N ASN A 93 -14.50 9.89 -6.64
CA ASN A 93 -15.83 10.35 -6.26
C ASN A 93 -16.52 9.25 -5.44
N ALA A 94 -16.75 9.50 -4.15
CA ALA A 94 -17.36 8.56 -3.21
C ALA A 94 -18.87 8.82 -3.13
N PRO A 95 -19.73 7.94 -3.67
CA PRO A 95 -21.18 8.11 -3.60
C PRO A 95 -21.68 7.98 -2.16
N ALA A 96 -22.75 8.69 -1.82
CA ALA A 96 -23.33 8.70 -0.47
C ALA A 96 -23.68 7.29 0.06
N GLN A 97 -23.99 6.35 -0.83
CA GLN A 97 -24.31 4.96 -0.48
C GLN A 97 -23.16 4.18 0.17
N TRP A 98 -21.90 4.67 0.07
CA TRP A 98 -20.75 4.08 0.75
C TRP A 98 -20.77 4.34 2.27
N PHE A 99 -21.47 5.38 2.73
CA PHE A 99 -21.42 5.88 4.11
C PHE A 99 -22.58 5.34 4.98
N LYS A 100 -22.75 4.01 5.00
CA LYS A 100 -23.81 3.37 5.80
C LYS A 100 -23.37 3.22 7.26
N LYS A 101 -24.31 3.45 8.20
CA LYS A 101 -24.06 3.28 9.64
C LYS A 101 -23.61 1.84 9.94
N GLY A 102 -22.51 1.71 10.68
CA GLY A 102 -21.95 0.41 11.05
C GLY A 102 -21.15 -0.29 9.95
N MET A 103 -20.83 0.40 8.84
CA MET A 103 -19.89 -0.08 7.83
C MET A 103 -18.61 0.75 7.85
N ALA A 104 -17.47 0.10 7.83
CA ALA A 104 -16.18 0.73 7.57
C ALA A 104 -15.88 0.72 6.07
N THR A 105 -15.15 1.72 5.60
CA THR A 105 -14.64 1.78 4.22
C THR A 105 -13.13 1.65 4.24
N TRP A 106 -12.62 0.60 3.61
CA TRP A 106 -11.20 0.28 3.55
C TRP A 106 -10.66 0.50 2.14
N LEU A 107 -9.41 0.91 2.05
CA LEU A 107 -8.61 0.92 0.83
C LEU A 107 -7.76 -0.35 0.82
N ASP A 108 -7.92 -1.18 -0.21
CA ASP A 108 -7.05 -2.32 -0.50
C ASP A 108 -6.11 -1.93 -1.64
N LEU A 109 -4.81 -1.89 -1.38
CA LEU A 109 -3.81 -1.46 -2.36
C LEU A 109 -3.38 -2.60 -3.31
N GLY A 110 -3.84 -3.83 -3.09
CA GLY A 110 -3.37 -4.99 -3.84
C GLY A 110 -1.90 -5.29 -3.54
N ASP A 111 -1.06 -5.37 -4.57
CA ASP A 111 0.38 -5.56 -4.40
C ASP A 111 1.13 -4.21 -4.37
N VAL A 112 1.95 -4.03 -3.33
CA VAL A 112 2.80 -2.86 -3.12
C VAL A 112 4.23 -3.33 -2.95
N LYS A 113 5.17 -2.60 -3.57
CA LYS A 113 6.60 -2.83 -3.46
C LYS A 113 7.30 -1.55 -2.98
N ASN A 114 7.55 -1.37 -1.68
CA ASN A 114 7.41 -2.36 -0.58
C ASN A 114 6.51 -1.91 0.57
N LEU A 115 6.39 -0.61 0.80
CA LEU A 115 5.48 -0.05 1.80
C LEU A 115 4.79 1.19 1.24
N ALA A 116 3.64 1.53 1.80
CA ALA A 116 2.86 2.69 1.39
C ALA A 116 2.37 3.50 2.60
N GLU A 117 2.52 4.81 2.55
CA GLU A 117 1.69 5.73 3.35
C GLU A 117 0.44 6.06 2.55
N VAL A 118 -0.73 5.94 3.17
CA VAL A 118 -2.00 6.35 2.56
C VAL A 118 -2.44 7.68 3.16
N VAL A 119 -2.74 8.64 2.29
CA VAL A 119 -3.23 9.97 2.65
C VAL A 119 -4.53 10.22 1.89
N VAL A 120 -5.58 10.62 2.61
CA VAL A 120 -6.89 10.93 2.02
C VAL A 120 -7.26 12.34 2.43
N ASN A 121 -7.54 13.20 1.45
CA ASN A 121 -7.85 14.63 1.65
C ASN A 121 -6.81 15.35 2.52
N GLY A 122 -5.52 15.04 2.33
CA GLY A 122 -4.40 15.62 3.09
C GLY A 122 -4.19 15.02 4.50
N LYS A 123 -5.02 14.08 4.95
CA LYS A 123 -4.88 13.40 6.24
C LYS A 123 -4.26 12.02 6.05
N SER A 124 -3.11 11.78 6.70
CA SER A 124 -2.50 10.45 6.75
C SER A 124 -3.39 9.49 7.55
N VAL A 125 -3.61 8.29 7.01
CA VAL A 125 -4.36 7.20 7.68
C VAL A 125 -3.46 6.03 8.07
N GLY A 126 -2.14 6.19 7.92
CA GLY A 126 -1.14 5.24 8.38
C GLY A 126 -0.19 4.75 7.30
N ILE A 127 0.83 4.01 7.75
CA ILE A 127 1.86 3.38 6.93
C ILE A 127 1.65 1.87 6.96
N ILE A 128 1.54 1.27 5.78
CA ILE A 128 1.29 -0.15 5.60
C ILE A 128 2.54 -0.77 4.98
N TRP A 129 3.22 -1.59 5.77
CA TRP A 129 4.56 -2.11 5.45
C TRP A 129 4.59 -3.61 5.20
N LYS A 130 3.45 -4.30 5.34
CA LYS A 130 3.32 -5.73 5.09
C LYS A 130 1.93 -6.09 4.55
N LYS A 131 1.80 -7.30 4.01
CA LYS A 131 0.53 -7.84 3.50
C LYS A 131 -0.45 -8.23 4.62
N PRO A 132 -1.76 -8.05 4.45
CA PRO A 132 -2.41 -7.39 3.33
C PRO A 132 -2.21 -5.86 3.36
N PHE A 133 -2.00 -5.23 2.21
CA PHE A 133 -1.76 -3.79 2.11
C PHE A 133 -3.07 -3.00 2.18
N ARG A 134 -3.69 -2.96 3.37
CA ARG A 134 -5.00 -2.38 3.61
C ARG A 134 -4.97 -1.25 4.63
N ALA A 135 -5.77 -0.21 4.40
CA ALA A 135 -5.94 0.93 5.30
C ALA A 135 -7.43 1.24 5.54
N ASP A 136 -7.80 1.51 6.79
CA ASP A 136 -9.12 2.03 7.10
C ASP A 136 -9.17 3.53 6.76
N ILE A 137 -9.95 3.90 5.74
CA ILE A 137 -10.07 5.28 5.27
C ILE A 137 -11.36 5.95 5.76
N SER A 138 -12.15 5.28 6.61
CA SER A 138 -13.48 5.73 7.03
C SER A 138 -13.46 7.12 7.67
N SER A 139 -12.41 7.44 8.43
CA SER A 139 -12.30 8.73 9.15
C SER A 139 -11.80 9.89 8.29
N ALA A 140 -11.40 9.65 7.04
CA ALA A 140 -10.79 10.63 6.15
C ALA A 140 -11.56 10.81 4.83
N LEU A 141 -12.31 9.78 4.41
CA LEU A 141 -13.16 9.82 3.24
C LEU A 141 -14.45 10.61 3.53
N LYS A 142 -14.94 11.37 2.53
CA LYS A 142 -16.20 12.12 2.58
C LYS A 142 -17.06 11.87 1.34
N PRO A 143 -18.39 12.07 1.38
CA PRO A 143 -19.22 12.03 0.18
C PRO A 143 -18.72 13.01 -0.90
N GLY A 144 -18.82 12.60 -2.16
CA GLY A 144 -18.38 13.39 -3.30
C GLY A 144 -16.88 13.27 -3.58
N LYS A 145 -16.26 14.37 -4.00
CA LYS A 145 -14.85 14.40 -4.45
C LYS A 145 -13.88 14.26 -3.28
N ASN A 146 -12.92 13.35 -3.43
CA ASN A 146 -11.80 13.15 -2.53
C ASN A 146 -10.49 13.09 -3.32
N THR A 147 -9.40 13.53 -2.71
CA THR A 147 -8.03 13.29 -3.21
C THR A 147 -7.44 12.13 -2.44
N LEU A 148 -6.99 11.11 -3.16
CA LEU A 148 -6.24 9.97 -2.65
C LEU A 148 -4.78 10.12 -3.06
N GLU A 149 -3.88 10.00 -2.09
CA GLU A 149 -2.45 9.91 -2.30
C GLU A 149 -1.92 8.61 -1.67
N VAL A 150 -1.12 7.86 -2.41
CA VAL A 150 -0.46 6.64 -1.96
C VAL A 150 1.04 6.82 -2.18
N LYS A 151 1.77 7.10 -1.11
CA LYS A 151 3.22 7.31 -1.17
C LYS A 151 3.94 5.98 -0.98
N VAL A 152 4.37 5.39 -2.08
CA VAL A 152 5.07 4.10 -2.08
C VAL A 152 6.57 4.31 -1.99
N THR A 153 7.22 3.63 -1.05
CA THR A 153 8.68 3.63 -0.92
C THR A 153 9.24 2.23 -1.20
N ASN A 154 10.25 2.16 -2.06
CA ASN A 154 10.91 0.92 -2.46
C ASN A 154 12.36 0.83 -1.90
N LEU A 155 13.12 -0.17 -2.35
CA LEU A 155 14.52 -0.36 -1.99
C LEU A 155 15.45 0.37 -2.95
N TRP A 156 16.69 0.61 -2.51
CA TRP A 156 17.77 1.21 -3.31
C TRP A 156 18.27 0.38 -4.49
N VAL A 157 17.93 -0.90 -4.53
CA VAL A 157 18.44 -1.89 -5.50
C VAL A 157 18.34 -1.40 -6.95
N ASN A 158 17.16 -0.91 -7.35
CA ASN A 158 16.92 -0.51 -8.74
C ASN A 158 17.75 0.72 -9.15
N ARG A 159 17.93 1.70 -8.25
CA ARG A 159 18.75 2.87 -8.55
C ARG A 159 20.24 2.53 -8.59
N ILE A 160 20.73 1.64 -7.72
CA ILE A 160 22.12 1.16 -7.78
C ILE A 160 22.37 0.44 -9.12
N ILE A 161 21.46 -0.43 -9.56
CA ILE A 161 21.53 -1.10 -10.88
C ILE A 161 21.47 -0.08 -12.03
N GLY A 162 20.63 0.95 -11.89
CA GLY A 162 20.51 2.03 -12.85
C GLY A 162 21.79 2.86 -12.96
N ASP A 163 22.48 3.13 -11.85
CA ASP A 163 23.73 3.89 -11.82
C ASP A 163 24.92 3.09 -12.37
N ALA A 164 24.78 1.77 -12.48
CA ALA A 164 25.77 0.87 -13.07
C ALA A 164 25.62 0.71 -14.59
N GLN A 165 24.58 1.28 -15.22
CA GLN A 165 24.38 1.19 -16.67
C GLN A 165 25.51 1.93 -17.42
N PRO A 166 25.97 1.41 -18.58
CA PRO A 166 27.18 1.89 -19.26
C PRO A 166 27.10 3.35 -19.71
N ASP A 167 25.91 3.83 -20.08
CA ASP A 167 25.71 5.18 -20.62
C ASP A 167 25.35 6.23 -19.54
N VAL A 168 25.39 5.85 -18.26
CA VAL A 168 25.02 6.74 -17.16
C VAL A 168 26.20 7.60 -16.72
N THR A 169 26.08 8.91 -16.96
CA THR A 169 27.06 9.92 -16.58
C THR A 169 26.77 10.54 -15.21
N GLN A 170 25.49 10.62 -14.82
CA GLN A 170 25.03 11.14 -13.53
C GLN A 170 24.60 9.98 -12.63
N LYS A 171 25.31 9.77 -11.53
CA LYS A 171 24.93 8.81 -10.48
C LYS A 171 24.18 9.50 -9.35
N TYR A 172 23.29 8.76 -8.70
CA TYR A 172 22.47 9.21 -7.57
C TYR A 172 22.82 8.48 -6.27
N THR A 173 23.56 7.39 -6.39
CA THR A 173 23.97 6.52 -5.30
C THR A 173 25.49 6.45 -5.20
N TYR A 174 25.95 6.22 -3.98
CA TYR A 174 27.34 5.89 -3.68
C TYR A 174 27.34 4.73 -2.69
N THR A 175 28.00 3.64 -3.04
CA THR A 175 28.23 2.48 -2.16
C THR A 175 29.72 2.19 -2.13
N THR A 176 30.23 1.73 -0.99
CA THR A 176 31.66 1.37 -0.83
C THR A 176 32.01 0.03 -1.48
N TRP A 177 31.00 -0.76 -1.85
CA TRP A 177 31.14 -2.04 -2.52
C TRP A 177 30.12 -2.17 -3.65
N ASP A 178 30.47 -2.92 -4.69
CA ASP A 178 29.61 -3.20 -5.84
C ASP A 178 28.69 -4.38 -5.54
N PHE A 179 27.58 -4.12 -4.84
CA PHE A 179 26.57 -5.14 -4.53
C PHE A 179 25.77 -5.59 -5.76
N TYR A 180 25.63 -4.72 -6.75
CA TYR A 180 24.85 -4.94 -7.97
C TYR A 180 25.61 -4.38 -9.17
N ASN A 181 25.35 -4.94 -10.36
CA ASN A 181 25.92 -4.48 -11.62
C ASN A 181 24.82 -4.28 -12.67
N ALA A 182 25.20 -3.80 -13.87
CA ALA A 182 24.26 -3.47 -14.94
C ALA A 182 23.35 -4.64 -15.38
N LYS A 183 23.77 -5.89 -15.14
CA LYS A 183 23.05 -7.13 -15.51
C LYS A 183 22.23 -7.70 -14.36
N SER A 184 22.32 -7.15 -13.15
CA SER A 184 21.52 -7.61 -12.01
C SER A 184 20.02 -7.41 -12.30
N PRO A 185 19.15 -8.35 -11.89
CA PRO A 185 17.72 -8.22 -12.12
C PRO A 185 17.14 -7.07 -11.30
N LEU A 186 16.22 -6.32 -11.90
CA LEU A 186 15.45 -5.30 -11.16
C LEU A 186 14.44 -5.98 -10.24
N LEU A 187 14.19 -5.35 -9.10
CA LEU A 187 13.11 -5.75 -8.20
C LEU A 187 11.82 -5.04 -8.61
N PRO A 188 10.67 -5.75 -8.61
CA PRO A 188 9.37 -5.10 -8.74
C PRO A 188 9.24 -3.94 -7.75
N SER A 189 8.73 -2.81 -8.22
CA SER A 189 8.67 -1.54 -7.51
C SER A 189 7.36 -0.80 -7.81
N GLY A 190 6.82 -0.10 -6.80
CA GLY A 190 5.69 0.81 -6.95
C GLY A 190 4.36 0.28 -6.40
N LEU A 191 3.28 0.94 -6.81
CA LEU A 191 1.90 0.51 -6.57
C LEU A 191 1.45 -0.32 -7.77
N LEU A 192 1.40 -1.64 -7.61
CA LEU A 192 1.07 -2.57 -8.69
C LEU A 192 -0.43 -2.83 -8.74
N GLY A 193 -1.13 -2.68 -7.61
CA GLY A 193 -2.58 -2.86 -7.56
C GLY A 193 -3.02 -4.33 -7.66
N PRO A 194 -4.28 -4.58 -8.05
CA PRO A 194 -5.32 -3.59 -8.27
C PRO A 194 -5.70 -2.87 -6.98
N VAL A 195 -5.99 -1.57 -7.07
CA VAL A 195 -6.44 -0.78 -5.90
C VAL A 195 -7.95 -0.79 -5.82
N LYS A 196 -8.52 -1.11 -4.66
CA LYS A 196 -9.97 -1.25 -4.46
C LYS A 196 -10.44 -0.47 -3.24
N ILE A 197 -11.69 0.01 -3.32
CA ILE A 197 -12.43 0.46 -2.16
C ILE A 197 -13.35 -0.68 -1.72
N VAL A 198 -13.28 -1.06 -0.45
CA VAL A 198 -13.99 -2.21 0.12
C VAL A 198 -14.84 -1.75 1.30
N ALA A 199 -16.11 -2.15 1.33
CA ALA A 199 -16.95 -1.99 2.49
C ALA A 199 -16.76 -3.20 3.43
N VAL A 200 -16.54 -2.93 4.71
CA VAL A 200 -16.34 -3.95 5.75
C VAL A 200 -17.43 -3.79 6.81
N LYS A 201 -18.17 -4.87 7.09
CA LYS A 201 -19.23 -4.91 8.11
C LYS A 201 -19.00 -6.05 9.08
#